data_AF-W8EXC0-F1
#
_entry.id   AF-W8EXC0-F1
#
_cell.length_a   1.000
_cell.length_b   1.000
_cell.length_c   1.000
_cell.angle_alpha   90.00
_cell.angle_beta   90.00
_cell.angle_gamma   90.00
#
_symmetry.space_group_name_H-M   'P 1'
#
loop_
_entity.id
_entity.type
_entity.pdbx_description
1 polymer ?
#
loop_
_entity_poly.entity_id
_entity_poly.type
_entity_poly.pdbx_seq_one_letter_code
_entity_poly.pdbx_strand_id
1 'polypeptide(L)'
;MLQTSPHMQVVDIIQMSPKEVFIVGYLTGAVAAGSWELRRNDEAVAVVQVAGEVEVEAGRKGKLAPPRVVSCQGQVDKKQFDFTQDEITLARLDA
;
A
#
# COMPACT_ATOMS: atom_id res chain seq x y z
N MET A 1 23.08 10.17 -0.11
CA MET A 1 21.77 9.96 0.54
C MET A 1 21.21 8.69 -0.06
N LEU A 2 21.07 7.61 0.71
CA LEU A 2 20.41 6.40 0.23
C LEU A 2 18.94 6.76 0.02
N GLN A 3 18.54 7.01 -1.23
CA GLN A 3 17.13 7.04 -1.61
C GLN A 3 16.61 5.63 -1.38
N THR A 4 16.11 5.36 -0.17
CA THR A 4 15.24 4.20 0.04
C THR A 4 14.00 4.45 -0.80
N SER A 5 13.79 3.64 -1.84
CA SER A 5 12.57 3.72 -2.65
C SER A 5 11.37 3.72 -1.70
N PRO A 6 10.36 4.58 -1.96
CA PRO A 6 9.22 4.70 -1.07
C PRO A 6 8.57 3.32 -0.93
N HIS A 7 8.45 2.88 0.32
CA HIS A 7 7.88 1.59 0.67
C HIS A 7 6.77 1.79 1.70
N MET A 8 5.67 1.10 1.48
CA MET A 8 4.56 1.03 2.42
C MET A 8 4.61 -0.31 3.12
N GLN A 9 4.57 -0.31 4.45
CA GLN A 9 4.15 -1.49 5.19
C GLN A 9 2.63 -1.56 5.15
N VAL A 10 2.09 -2.55 4.45
CA VAL A 10 0.65 -2.71 4.25
C VAL A 10 0.05 -3.40 5.46
N VAL A 11 -1.02 -2.82 6.00
CA VAL A 11 -1.76 -3.38 7.15
C VAL A 11 -3.16 -3.82 6.78
N ASP A 12 -3.72 -3.30 5.68
CA ASP A 12 -5.00 -3.76 5.15
C ASP A 12 -5.12 -3.46 3.65
N ILE A 13 -5.99 -4.23 2.99
CA ILE A 13 -6.36 -4.05 1.59
C ILE A 13 -7.89 -4.09 1.51
N ILE A 14 -8.47 -3.06 0.90
CA ILE A 14 -9.91 -2.85 0.81
C ILE A 14 -10.28 -2.78 -0.67
N GLN A 15 -10.93 -3.82 -1.19
CA GLN A 15 -11.45 -3.81 -2.56
C GLN A 15 -12.73 -2.94 -2.59
N MET A 16 -12.64 -1.78 -3.22
CA MET A 16 -13.76 -0.84 -3.33
C MET A 16 -14.69 -1.19 -4.51
N SER A 17 -14.09 -1.60 -5.63
CA SER A 17 -14.80 -2.05 -6.82
C SER A 17 -13.90 -3.00 -7.64
N PRO A 18 -14.36 -3.68 -8.70
CA PRO A 18 -13.49 -4.51 -9.54
C PRO A 18 -12.28 -3.79 -10.18
N LYS A 19 -12.27 -2.45 -10.18
CA LYS A 19 -11.21 -1.64 -10.78
C LYS A 19 -10.45 -0.78 -9.77
N GLU A 20 -10.89 -0.73 -8.52
CA GLU A 20 -10.34 0.16 -7.52
C GLU A 20 -10.14 -0.59 -6.20
N VAL A 21 -8.94 -0.46 -5.67
CA VAL A 21 -8.51 -1.04 -4.40
C VAL A 21 -7.80 0.02 -3.59
N PHE A 22 -8.13 0.09 -2.31
CA PHE A 22 -7.43 0.93 -1.35
C PHE A 22 -6.43 0.08 -0.58
N ILE A 23 -5.18 0.53 -0.55
CA ILE A 23 -4.11 -0.09 0.22
C ILE A 23 -3.85 0.80 1.43
N VAL A 24 -3.99 0.22 2.62
CA VAL A 24 -3.84 0.91 3.90
C VAL A 24 -2.53 0.49 4.53
N GLY A 25 -1.74 1.44 5.01
CA GLY A 25 -0.42 1.13 5.54
C GLY A 25 0.37 2.30 6.09
N TYR A 26 1.57 1.99 6.57
CA TYR A 26 2.54 3.00 6.99
C TYR A 26 3.54 3.22 5.87
N LEU A 27 3.54 4.43 5.30
CA LEU A 27 4.41 4.77 4.18
C LEU A 27 5.61 5.60 4.64
N THR A 28 6.78 5.24 4.15
CA THR A 28 7.97 6.08 4.21
C THR A 28 8.06 6.95 2.95
N GLY A 29 8.12 8.28 3.13
CA GLY A 29 8.22 9.24 2.01
C GLY A 29 6.88 9.62 1.37
N ALA A 30 6.95 10.13 0.14
CA ALA A 30 5.78 10.60 -0.61
C ALA A 30 5.20 9.49 -1.50
N VAL A 31 3.87 9.44 -1.62
CA VAL A 31 3.19 8.61 -2.63
C VAL A 31 3.31 9.31 -3.97
N ALA A 32 3.90 8.64 -4.95
CA ALA A 32 3.87 9.06 -6.34
C ALA A 32 2.93 8.14 -7.13
N ALA A 33 2.15 8.73 -8.03
CA ALA A 33 1.40 7.95 -9.01
C ALA A 33 2.35 7.12 -9.88
N GLY A 34 1.93 5.91 -10.26
CA GLY A 34 2.79 5.00 -11.02
C GLY A 34 2.50 3.54 -10.74
N SER A 35 3.31 2.66 -11.34
CA SER A 35 3.25 1.23 -11.07
C SER A 35 4.01 0.90 -9.79
N TRP A 36 3.36 0.14 -8.92
CA TRP A 36 3.92 -0.33 -7.66
C TRP A 36 3.71 -1.82 -7.58
N GLU A 37 4.67 -2.49 -6.96
CA GLU A 37 4.65 -3.92 -6.73
C GLU A 37 4.20 -4.18 -5.29
N LEU A 38 3.14 -4.98 -5.17
CA LEU A 38 2.69 -5.52 -3.91
C LEU A 38 3.45 -6.83 -3.68
N ARG A 39 4.12 -6.90 -2.54
CA ARG A 39 4.94 -8.03 -2.14
C ARG A 39 4.41 -8.66 -0.87
N ARG A 40 4.56 -9.98 -0.76
CA ARG A 40 4.29 -10.78 0.42
C ARG A 40 5.57 -11.55 0.75
N ASN A 41 6.17 -11.31 1.92
CA ASN A 41 7.43 -11.92 2.34
C ASN A 41 8.52 -11.78 1.26
N ASP A 42 8.67 -10.54 0.74
CA ASP A 42 9.54 -10.17 -0.40
C ASP A 42 9.22 -10.80 -1.77
N GLU A 43 8.20 -11.64 -1.87
CA GLU A 43 7.72 -12.20 -3.14
C GLU A 43 6.73 -11.24 -3.82
N ALA A 44 6.98 -10.88 -5.08
CA ALA A 44 6.06 -10.08 -5.88
C ALA A 44 4.78 -10.87 -6.21
N VAL A 45 3.63 -10.42 -5.72
CA VAL A 45 2.34 -11.12 -5.90
C VAL A 45 1.37 -10.36 -6.80
N ALA A 46 1.51 -9.03 -6.90
CA ALA A 46 0.70 -8.22 -7.79
C ALA A 46 1.42 -6.93 -8.19
N VAL A 47 1.07 -6.40 -9.37
CA VAL A 47 1.40 -5.03 -9.77
C VAL A 47 0.11 -4.22 -9.74
N VAL A 48 0.15 -3.07 -9.07
CA VAL A 48 -0.98 -2.14 -8.96
C VAL A 48 -0.59 -0.77 -9.50
N GLN A 49 -1.57 -0.07 -10.06
CA GLN A 49 -1.35 1.29 -10.54
C GLN A 49 -1.81 2.28 -9.47
N VAL A 50 -0.88 2.85 -8.73
CA VAL A 50 -1.15 3.87 -7.72
C VAL A 50 -1.59 5.17 -8.41
N ALA A 51 -2.74 5.69 -8.01
CA ALA A 51 -3.23 6.99 -8.43
C ALA A 51 -2.74 8.12 -7.49
N GLY A 52 -2.63 7.82 -6.19
CA GLY A 52 -2.18 8.78 -5.18
C GLY A 52 -2.66 8.41 -3.77
N GLU A 53 -2.33 9.26 -2.80
CA GLU A 53 -2.86 9.16 -1.45
C GLU A 53 -4.28 9.69 -1.38
N VAL A 54 -5.12 9.02 -0.59
CA VAL A 54 -6.47 9.46 -0.22
C VAL A 54 -6.41 9.99 1.20
N GLU A 55 -6.83 11.25 1.39
CA GLU A 55 -7.04 11.78 2.74
C GLU A 55 -8.24 11.06 3.37
N VAL A 56 -7.98 10.37 4.48
CA VAL A 56 -9.02 9.78 5.30
C VAL A 56 -9.09 10.60 6.58
N GLU A 57 -10.29 10.95 7.04
CA GLU A 57 -10.51 11.56 8.34
C GLU A 57 -10.20 10.55 9.46
N ALA A 58 -8.92 10.22 9.64
CA ALA A 58 -8.48 9.39 10.75
C ALA A 58 -8.52 10.25 12.02
N GLY A 59 -9.52 10.02 12.87
CA GLY A 59 -9.61 10.60 14.20
C GLY A 59 -8.31 10.35 14.97
N ARG A 60 -7.58 11.43 15.29
CA ARG A 60 -6.34 11.38 16.08
C ARG A 60 -6.62 10.82 17.47
N LYS A 61 -6.51 9.51 17.65
CA LYS A 61 -6.45 8.84 18.96
C LYS A 61 -5.14 8.06 19.06
N GLY A 62 -4.05 8.74 19.41
CA GLY A 62 -2.78 8.08 19.74
C GLY A 62 -1.53 8.90 19.45
N LYS A 63 -0.37 8.42 19.94
CA LYS A 63 0.98 8.97 19.67
C LYS A 63 1.58 8.48 18.34
N LEU A 64 0.99 7.48 17.71
CA LEU A 64 1.40 6.94 16.41
C LEU A 64 0.72 7.72 15.29
N ALA A 65 1.45 7.99 14.21
CA ALA A 65 0.85 8.56 13.00
C ALA A 65 -0.21 7.58 12.48
N PRO A 66 -1.39 8.06 12.05
CA PRO A 66 -2.39 7.17 11.49
C PRO A 66 -1.86 6.49 10.22
N PRO A 67 -2.30 5.27 9.90
CA PRO A 67 -2.00 4.67 8.62
C PRO A 67 -2.56 5.55 7.49
N ARG A 68 -1.84 5.58 6.38
CA ARG A 68 -2.19 6.30 5.16
C ARG A 68 -2.94 5.36 4.23
N VAL A 69 -3.77 5.92 3.37
CA VAL A 69 -4.54 5.14 2.38
C VAL A 69 -4.12 5.56 0.98
N VAL A 70 -3.79 4.58 0.16
CA VAL A 70 -3.38 4.78 -1.22
C VAL A 70 -4.46 4.20 -2.14
N SER A 71 -4.97 5.03 -3.05
CA SER A 71 -5.88 4.54 -4.10
C SER A 71 -5.07 3.93 -5.23
N CYS A 72 -5.43 2.70 -5.57
CA CYS A 72 -4.81 1.93 -6.63
C CYS A 72 -5.87 1.45 -7.61
N GLN A 73 -5.51 1.41 -8.89
CA GLN A 73 -6.32 0.75 -9.92
C GLN A 73 -5.90 -0.70 -10.06
N GLY A 74 -6.89 -1.57 -10.20
CA GLY A 74 -6.72 -3.00 -10.37
C GLY A 74 -7.50 -3.83 -9.35
N GLN A 75 -7.18 -5.11 -9.32
CA GLN A 75 -7.76 -6.08 -8.41
C GLN A 75 -6.64 -6.75 -7.62
N VAL A 76 -6.81 -6.84 -6.31
CA VAL A 76 -5.92 -7.57 -5.44
C VAL A 76 -6.71 -8.65 -4.74
N ASP A 77 -6.30 -9.90 -4.91
CA ASP A 77 -6.92 -11.00 -4.19
C ASP A 77 -6.41 -11.02 -2.74
N LYS A 78 -7.16 -10.35 -1.86
CA LYS A 78 -6.86 -10.26 -0.43
C LYS A 78 -6.66 -11.63 0.24
N LYS A 79 -7.23 -12.70 -0.31
CA LYS A 79 -7.13 -14.06 0.27
C LYS A 79 -5.71 -14.64 0.19
N GLN A 80 -4.83 -14.03 -0.60
CA GLN A 80 -3.43 -14.47 -0.73
C GLN A 80 -2.55 -14.01 0.45
N PHE A 81 -3.11 -13.21 1.37
CA PHE A 81 -2.38 -12.57 2.46
C PHE A 81 -2.93 -12.96 3.82
N ASP A 82 -2.03 -13.35 4.73
CA ASP A 82 -2.27 -13.38 6.16
C ASP A 82 -1.58 -12.18 6.81
N PHE A 83 -2.33 -11.09 7.06
CA PHE A 83 -1.80 -9.86 7.66
C PHE A 83 -1.25 -10.03 9.09
N THR A 84 -1.40 -11.20 9.72
CA THR A 84 -0.81 -11.50 11.03
C THR A 84 0.53 -12.23 10.94
N GLN A 85 0.80 -12.91 9.82
CA GLN A 85 2.01 -13.71 9.63
C GLN A 85 2.90 -13.19 8.51
N ASP A 86 2.31 -12.62 7.47
CA ASP A 86 3.00 -12.12 6.30
C ASP A 86 3.52 -10.70 6.52
N GLU A 87 4.74 -10.46 6.06
CA GLU A 87 5.23 -9.11 5.81
C GLU A 87 4.75 -8.66 4.43
N ILE A 88 3.83 -7.69 4.42
CA ILE A 88 3.23 -7.20 3.19
C ILE A 88 3.74 -5.79 2.93
N THR A 89 4.36 -5.61 1.78
CA THR A 89 4.95 -4.32 1.40
C THR A 89 4.46 -3.86 0.04
N LEU A 90 4.28 -2.55 -0.12
CA LEU A 90 4.05 -1.92 -1.41
C LEU A 90 5.29 -1.11 -1.76
N ALA A 91 5.98 -1.51 -2.83
CA ALA A 91 7.21 -0.87 -3.28
C ALA A 91 7.02 -0.25 -4.65
N ARG A 92 7.54 0.95 -4.86
CA ARG A 92 7.51 1.57 -6.18
C ARG A 92 8.38 0.77 -7.16
N LEU A 93 7.85 0.47 -8.34
CA LEU A 93 8.65 0.00 -9.45
C LEU A 93 9.30 1.24 -10.07
N ASP A 94 10.59 1.45 -9.76
CA ASP A 94 11.38 2.47 -10.44
C ASP A 94 11.56 2.02 -11.90
N ALA A 95 11.05 2.82 -12.84
CA ALA A 95 11.23 2.62 -14.27
C ALA A 95 12.58 3.19 -14.74
#